data_AF-A0A9E5FUL5-F1
#
_entry.id   AF-A0A9E5FUL5-F1
#
_cell.length_a   1.000
_cell.length_b   1.000
_cell.length_c   1.000
_cell.angle_alpha   90.00
_cell.angle_beta   90.00
_cell.angle_gamma   90.00
#
_symmetry.space_group_name_H-M   'P 1'
#
loop_
_entity.id
_entity.type
_entity.pdbx_description
1 polymer ?
#
loop_
_entity_poly.entity_id
_entity_poly.type
_entity_poly.pdbx_seq_one_letter_code
_entity_poly.pdbx_strand_id
1 'polypeptide(L)'
;TVNRTNPVIVLGADNRVYAYYKAASSSIAGIVWYGIGAQCFDSAGVAQWDAAYGVTVEDYSPSSAGVVYDRTPGAAMKLGTGVGVAYVNYASAMVGNGIAARMNTDGTVAWKSSFASDATQKYRFSANPCATGSILAWQANAGGASDIFAARINSDGVVGNPPVPVCIADLNHDGVVNGADLGILLAAWGACSSSPCTGDLNNDGVVNGADLGIMLAAWGNCPV
;
A
#
# COMPACT_ATOMS: atom_id res chain seq x y z
N THR A 1 15.61 25.15 -10.95
CA THR A 1 15.46 24.54 -9.60
C THR A 1 14.14 23.80 -9.55
N VAL A 2 14.10 22.63 -8.92
CA VAL A 2 12.86 21.84 -8.77
C VAL A 2 12.20 22.23 -7.45
N ASN A 3 10.96 22.72 -7.50
CA ASN A 3 10.17 22.99 -6.31
C ASN A 3 9.74 21.67 -5.67
N ARG A 4 9.92 21.53 -4.36
CA ARG A 4 9.52 20.35 -3.58
C ARG A 4 8.45 20.77 -2.57
N THR A 5 7.26 20.19 -2.71
CA THR A 5 6.08 20.63 -1.97
C THR A 5 5.24 19.43 -1.53
N ASN A 6 4.33 19.65 -0.58
CA ASN A 6 3.38 18.64 -0.09
C ASN A 6 4.05 17.32 0.34
N PRO A 7 5.01 17.34 1.27
CA PRO A 7 5.68 16.12 1.70
C PRO A 7 4.72 15.21 2.48
N VAL A 8 4.86 13.91 2.27
CA VAL A 8 4.29 12.83 3.09
C VAL A 8 5.41 11.89 3.51
N ILE A 9 5.33 11.32 4.71
CA ILE A 9 6.44 10.56 5.30
C ILE A 9 6.03 9.20 5.83
N VAL A 10 6.97 8.25 5.80
CA VAL A 10 6.84 6.96 6.46
C VAL A 10 8.18 6.56 7.08
N LEU A 11 8.12 5.95 8.26
CA LEU A 11 9.28 5.33 8.89
C LEU A 11 9.45 3.91 8.34
N GLY A 12 10.60 3.61 7.75
CA GLY A 12 10.95 2.27 7.28
C GLY A 12 11.27 1.31 8.43
N ALA A 13 11.31 0.02 8.13
CA ALA A 13 11.73 -1.01 9.08
C ALA A 13 13.23 -0.93 9.43
N ASP A 14 14.01 -0.22 8.61
CA ASP A 14 15.44 0.05 8.78
C ASP A 14 15.74 1.30 9.61
N ASN A 15 14.73 1.85 10.31
CA ASN A 15 14.80 3.09 11.10
C ASN A 15 15.18 4.34 10.27
N ARG A 16 14.95 4.32 8.96
CA ARG A 16 15.10 5.50 8.10
C ARG A 16 13.75 6.16 7.83
N VAL A 17 13.78 7.47 7.67
CA VAL A 17 12.59 8.25 7.29
C VAL A 17 12.58 8.43 5.79
N TYR A 18 11.49 8.02 5.16
CA TYR A 18 11.27 8.19 3.73
C TYR A 18 10.24 9.28 3.52
N ALA A 19 10.64 10.33 2.80
CA ALA A 19 9.78 11.44 2.44
C ALA A 19 9.49 11.40 0.95
N TYR A 20 8.22 11.56 0.60
CA TYR A 20 7.75 11.68 -0.78
C TYR A 20 7.10 13.03 -0.96
N TYR A 21 7.31 13.66 -2.10
CA TYR A 21 6.85 15.04 -2.31
C TYR A 21 6.45 15.27 -3.76
N LYS A 22 5.57 16.25 -3.94
CA LYS A 22 5.32 16.83 -5.25
C LYS A 22 6.57 17.56 -5.69
N ALA A 23 7.07 17.18 -6.85
CA ALA A 23 8.21 17.82 -7.47
C ALA A 23 7.75 18.56 -8.72
N ALA A 24 8.13 19.83 -8.88
CA ALA A 24 7.75 20.63 -10.04
C ALA A 24 8.95 21.35 -10.65
N SER A 25 9.08 21.32 -11.98
CA SER A 25 10.12 22.09 -12.66
C SER A 25 9.89 23.60 -12.47
N SER A 26 10.94 24.39 -12.63
CA SER A 26 10.75 25.80 -12.97
C SER A 26 9.96 25.93 -14.26
N SER A 27 9.19 27.01 -14.42
CA SER A 27 8.49 27.30 -15.68
C SER A 27 9.53 27.48 -16.80
N ILE A 28 9.46 26.65 -17.83
CA ILE A 28 10.27 26.77 -19.04
C ILE A 28 9.29 27.00 -20.19
N ALA A 29 9.37 28.16 -20.85
CA ALA A 29 8.45 28.57 -21.92
C ALA A 29 6.96 28.53 -21.52
N GLY A 30 6.64 28.81 -20.24
CA GLY A 30 5.26 28.82 -19.74
C GLY A 30 4.72 27.45 -19.33
N ILE A 31 5.53 26.39 -19.42
CA ILE A 31 5.14 25.03 -19.06
C ILE A 31 5.84 24.64 -17.75
N VAL A 32 5.06 24.05 -16.83
CA VAL A 32 5.54 23.46 -15.59
C VAL A 32 5.34 21.95 -15.67
N TRP A 33 6.40 21.21 -15.38
CA TRP A 33 6.39 19.76 -15.35
C TRP A 33 6.23 19.26 -13.93
N TYR A 34 5.27 18.36 -13.69
CA TYR A 34 4.97 17.81 -12.37
C TYR A 34 5.45 16.36 -12.26
N GLY A 35 6.04 15.98 -11.14
CA GLY A 35 6.56 14.64 -10.87
C GLY A 35 6.35 14.27 -9.39
N ILE A 36 6.69 13.02 -9.06
CA ILE A 36 6.79 12.58 -7.67
C ILE A 36 8.26 12.32 -7.38
N GLY A 37 8.79 13.00 -6.37
CA GLY A 37 10.14 12.80 -5.88
C GLY A 37 10.14 12.11 -4.52
N ALA A 38 11.28 11.54 -4.17
CA ALA A 38 11.51 10.96 -2.85
C ALA A 38 12.90 11.31 -2.30
N GLN A 39 13.02 11.26 -0.98
CA GLN A 39 14.28 11.37 -0.25
C GLN A 39 14.26 10.41 0.94
N CYS A 40 15.42 9.87 1.28
CA CYS A 40 15.63 9.01 2.43
C CYS A 40 16.54 9.74 3.42
N PHE A 41 16.19 9.69 4.71
CA PHE A 41 16.97 10.28 5.80
C PHE A 41 17.33 9.21 6.81
N ASP A 42 18.59 9.19 7.24
CA ASP A 42 19.03 8.34 8.34
C ASP A 42 18.53 8.86 9.70
N SER A 43 18.89 8.15 10.78
CA SER A 43 18.53 8.52 12.14
C SER A 43 19.12 9.86 12.61
N ALA A 44 20.11 10.40 11.90
CA ALA A 44 20.69 11.72 12.14
C ALA A 44 20.02 12.83 11.30
N GLY A 45 19.05 12.47 10.45
CA GLY A 45 18.39 13.41 9.53
C GLY A 45 19.21 13.74 8.29
N VAL A 46 20.25 12.96 7.97
CA VAL A 46 21.11 13.18 6.80
C VAL A 46 20.50 12.48 5.58
N ALA A 47 20.39 13.22 4.48
CA ALA A 47 19.92 12.70 3.20
C ALA A 47 20.84 11.58 2.70
N GLN A 48 20.25 10.43 2.35
CA GLN A 48 20.96 9.21 1.96
C GLN A 48 20.94 8.95 0.45
N TRP A 49 19.92 9.43 -0.25
CA TRP A 49 19.91 9.45 -1.71
C TRP A 49 20.46 10.78 -2.20
N ASP A 50 20.58 10.95 -3.53
CA ASP A 50 21.15 12.14 -4.18
C ASP A 50 20.92 13.40 -3.32
N ALA A 51 22.01 13.90 -2.74
CA ALA A 51 21.93 14.95 -1.73
C ALA A 51 21.43 16.27 -2.32
N ALA A 52 21.60 16.47 -3.64
CA ALA A 52 21.16 17.66 -4.32
C ALA A 52 19.67 17.60 -4.66
N TYR A 53 19.14 16.44 -5.08
CA TYR A 53 17.80 16.35 -5.69
C TYR A 53 16.87 15.26 -5.16
N GLY A 54 17.34 14.30 -4.38
CA GLY A 54 16.61 13.07 -4.12
C GLY A 54 16.44 12.23 -5.40
N VAL A 55 15.51 11.28 -5.38
CA VAL A 55 15.26 10.37 -6.50
C VAL A 55 13.87 10.59 -7.10
N THR A 56 13.71 10.22 -8.37
CA THR A 56 12.43 10.28 -9.09
C THR A 56 11.63 9.00 -8.85
N VAL A 57 10.37 9.15 -8.43
CA VAL A 57 9.38 8.07 -8.32
C VAL A 57 8.50 8.04 -9.58
N GLU A 58 8.06 9.21 -10.02
CA GLU A 58 7.29 9.40 -11.24
C GLU A 58 7.87 10.57 -12.04
N ASP A 59 8.08 10.33 -13.34
CA ASP A 59 8.80 11.25 -14.21
C ASP A 59 8.04 12.56 -14.41
N TYR A 60 8.82 13.63 -14.59
CA TYR A 60 8.31 14.97 -14.87
C TYR A 60 7.71 15.11 -16.28
N SER A 61 8.08 14.22 -17.20
CA SER A 61 7.66 14.30 -18.60
C SER A 61 6.13 14.22 -18.74
N PRO A 62 5.52 14.92 -19.72
CA PRO A 62 4.23 14.48 -20.21
C PRO A 62 4.49 13.07 -20.72
N SER A 63 3.79 12.07 -20.17
CA SER A 63 3.83 10.75 -20.79
C SER A 63 3.48 10.96 -22.27
N SER A 64 4.16 10.29 -23.19
CA SER A 64 3.83 10.25 -24.61
C SER A 64 2.38 9.81 -24.92
N ALA A 65 1.56 9.59 -23.88
CA ALA A 65 0.16 9.18 -23.89
C ALA A 65 -0.85 10.24 -23.36
N GLY A 66 -0.46 11.47 -22.99
CA GLY A 66 -1.47 12.49 -22.61
C GLY A 66 -1.00 13.69 -21.78
N VAL A 67 -1.89 14.67 -21.65
CA VAL A 67 -1.71 15.89 -20.83
C VAL A 67 -1.71 15.50 -19.35
N VAL A 68 -0.61 15.75 -18.65
CA VAL A 68 -0.54 15.67 -17.19
C VAL A 68 -0.81 17.06 -16.62
N TYR A 69 -1.96 17.21 -15.99
CA TYR A 69 -2.38 18.46 -15.36
C TYR A 69 -1.67 18.67 -14.01
N ASP A 70 -1.58 17.62 -13.19
CA ASP A 70 -0.90 17.66 -11.90
C ASP A 70 -0.47 16.26 -11.44
N ARG A 71 0.52 16.21 -10.55
CA ARG A 71 0.87 15.03 -9.76
C ARG A 71 0.98 15.41 -8.30
N THR A 72 0.22 14.72 -7.45
CA THR A 72 0.20 15.02 -6.01
C THR A 72 0.39 13.75 -5.18
N PRO A 73 1.36 13.74 -4.24
CA PRO A 73 1.44 12.66 -3.27
C PRO A 73 0.20 12.71 -2.37
N GLY A 74 -0.34 11.52 -2.09
CA GLY A 74 -1.47 11.31 -1.21
C GLY A 74 -1.01 10.88 0.18
N ALA A 75 -0.41 9.69 0.26
CA ALA A 75 0.05 9.11 1.52
C ALA A 75 1.29 8.25 1.31
N ALA A 76 2.24 8.33 2.24
CA ALA A 76 3.34 7.38 2.31
C ALA A 76 2.86 6.08 2.98
N MET A 77 3.43 4.95 2.57
CA MET A 77 2.94 3.62 2.92
C MET A 77 4.08 2.71 3.38
N LYS A 78 3.79 1.81 4.31
CA LYS A 78 4.59 0.60 4.51
C LYS A 78 4.04 -0.52 3.64
N LEU A 79 4.91 -1.27 3.00
CA LEU A 79 4.58 -2.33 2.04
C LEU A 79 5.36 -3.59 2.42
N GLY A 80 4.92 -4.25 3.50
CA GLY A 80 5.69 -5.30 4.18
C GLY A 80 6.97 -4.72 4.79
N THR A 81 8.13 -5.25 4.39
CA THR A 81 9.44 -4.71 4.76
C THR A 81 9.85 -3.47 3.96
N GLY A 82 9.12 -3.16 2.89
CA GLY A 82 9.39 -1.99 2.03
C GLY A 82 8.58 -0.76 2.40
N VAL A 83 8.87 0.33 1.68
CA VAL A 83 8.18 1.62 1.80
C VAL A 83 7.70 2.08 0.43
N GLY A 84 6.71 2.96 0.40
CA GLY A 84 6.15 3.46 -0.84
C GLY A 84 5.31 4.72 -0.68
N VAL A 85 4.69 5.14 -1.77
CA VAL A 85 3.78 6.29 -1.82
C VAL A 85 2.59 6.00 -2.71
N ALA A 86 1.41 6.37 -2.24
CA ALA A 86 0.22 6.56 -3.06
C ALA A 86 0.16 8.01 -3.52
N TYR A 87 -0.04 8.23 -4.81
CA TYR A 87 -0.14 9.56 -5.43
C TYR A 87 -1.19 9.53 -6.53
N VAL A 88 -1.53 10.72 -7.04
CA VAL A 88 -2.54 10.87 -8.09
C VAL A 88 -1.91 11.50 -9.31
N ASN A 89 -2.15 10.86 -10.46
CA ASN A 89 -1.87 11.43 -11.78
C ASN A 89 -3.14 12.10 -12.30
N TYR A 90 -3.18 13.42 -12.30
CA TYR A 90 -4.31 14.20 -12.80
C TYR A 90 -4.18 14.44 -14.30
N ALA A 91 -5.17 14.05 -15.07
CA ALA A 91 -5.33 14.44 -16.47
C ALA A 91 -6.05 15.79 -16.61
N SER A 92 -6.81 16.19 -15.59
CA SER A 92 -7.47 17.50 -15.47
C SER A 92 -7.73 17.84 -14.01
N ALA A 93 -8.33 18.99 -13.73
CA ALA A 93 -8.78 19.34 -12.38
C ALA A 93 -9.82 18.36 -11.81
N MET A 94 -10.49 17.56 -12.64
CA MET A 94 -11.60 16.69 -12.24
C MET A 94 -11.30 15.19 -12.40
N VAL A 95 -10.22 14.83 -13.10
CA VAL A 95 -9.91 13.45 -13.48
C VAL A 95 -8.52 13.06 -12.99
N GLY A 96 -8.44 12.08 -12.10
CA GLY A 96 -7.16 11.59 -11.56
C GLY A 96 -7.14 10.10 -11.27
N ASN A 97 -6.07 9.44 -11.71
CA ASN A 97 -5.81 8.03 -11.41
C ASN A 97 -4.93 7.89 -10.17
N GLY A 98 -5.34 7.03 -9.24
CA GLY A 98 -4.57 6.69 -8.05
C GLY A 98 -3.50 5.66 -8.38
N ILE A 99 -2.23 6.00 -8.16
CA ILE A 99 -1.07 5.15 -8.40
C ILE A 99 -0.33 4.91 -7.08
N ALA A 100 0.04 3.66 -6.82
CA ALA A 100 0.94 3.28 -5.75
C ALA A 100 2.31 2.95 -6.34
N ALA A 101 3.37 3.36 -5.67
CA ALA A 101 4.74 2.98 -6.00
C ALA A 101 5.45 2.43 -4.76
N ARG A 102 6.21 1.35 -4.94
CA ARG A 102 7.15 0.83 -3.93
C ARG A 102 8.57 1.23 -4.28
N MET A 103 9.32 1.63 -3.27
CA MET A 103 10.74 1.97 -3.39
C MET A 103 11.61 0.85 -2.84
N ASN A 104 12.76 0.64 -3.47
CA ASN A 104 13.88 -0.10 -2.91
C ASN A 104 14.72 0.82 -2.02
N THR A 105 15.54 0.22 -1.17
CA THR A 105 16.41 0.96 -0.23
C THR A 105 17.51 1.76 -0.92
N ASP A 106 17.88 1.38 -2.15
CA ASP A 106 18.85 2.06 -3.01
C ASP A 106 18.27 3.30 -3.73
N GLY A 107 16.97 3.60 -3.54
CA GLY A 107 16.30 4.72 -4.19
C GLY A 107 15.73 4.43 -5.56
N THR A 108 15.78 3.18 -6.04
CA THR A 108 15.10 2.76 -7.26
C THR A 108 13.63 2.44 -7.02
N VAL A 109 12.78 2.63 -8.03
CA VAL A 109 11.37 2.25 -7.99
C VAL A 109 11.26 0.74 -8.25
N ALA A 110 10.70 0.00 -7.30
CA ALA A 110 10.50 -1.44 -7.43
C ALA A 110 9.33 -1.77 -8.38
N TRP A 111 8.21 -1.06 -8.22
CA TRP A 111 7.04 -1.18 -9.09
C TRP A 111 6.12 0.03 -8.95
N LYS A 112 5.24 0.20 -9.93
CA LYS A 112 4.12 1.14 -9.92
C LYS A 112 2.84 0.42 -10.35
N SER A 113 1.75 0.62 -9.62
CA SER A 113 0.45 0.00 -9.90
C SER A 113 -0.69 0.99 -9.73
N SER A 114 -1.68 0.95 -10.61
CA SER A 114 -2.92 1.72 -10.44
C SER A 114 -3.82 1.02 -9.41
N PHE A 115 -4.18 1.70 -8.32
CA PHE A 115 -5.12 1.18 -7.32
C PHE A 115 -6.54 1.72 -7.49
N ALA A 116 -6.71 2.81 -8.25
CA ALA A 116 -8.01 3.36 -8.56
C ALA A 116 -7.96 4.10 -9.90
N SER A 117 -8.58 3.52 -10.93
CA SER A 117 -8.58 4.01 -12.31
C SER A 117 -9.91 4.64 -12.75
N ASP A 118 -10.88 4.74 -11.84
CA ASP A 118 -12.07 5.54 -12.12
C ASP A 118 -11.66 7.01 -12.33
N ALA A 119 -12.28 7.67 -13.31
CA ALA A 119 -11.88 9.00 -13.77
C ALA A 119 -12.29 10.14 -12.82
N THR A 120 -12.42 9.89 -11.52
CA THR A 120 -12.81 10.90 -10.51
C THR A 120 -11.59 11.59 -9.91
N GLN A 121 -11.81 12.70 -9.22
CA GLN A 121 -10.81 13.29 -8.31
C GLN A 121 -10.52 12.35 -7.15
N LYS A 122 -9.27 12.38 -6.64
CA LYS A 122 -8.84 11.61 -5.46
C LYS A 122 -7.95 12.48 -4.58
N TYR A 123 -8.33 12.70 -3.34
CA TYR A 123 -7.60 13.61 -2.45
C TYR A 123 -7.81 13.21 -0.99
N ARG A 124 -7.02 13.82 -0.08
CA ARG A 124 -7.06 13.54 1.37
C ARG A 124 -6.91 12.05 1.68
N PHE A 125 -5.73 11.54 1.39
CA PHE A 125 -5.40 10.14 1.58
C PHE A 125 -5.05 9.85 3.04
N SER A 126 -5.33 8.62 3.45
CA SER A 126 -4.80 7.99 4.65
C SER A 126 -4.25 6.61 4.29
N ALA A 127 -3.20 6.17 4.97
CA ALA A 127 -2.58 4.87 4.75
C ALA A 127 -2.28 4.19 6.09
N ASN A 128 -2.73 2.94 6.23
CA ASN A 128 -2.43 2.11 7.40
C ASN A 128 -1.72 0.83 6.95
N PRO A 129 -0.62 0.43 7.62
CA PRO A 129 0.08 -0.80 7.30
C PRO A 129 -0.78 -2.03 7.63
N CYS A 130 -0.60 -3.11 6.86
CA CYS A 130 -1.09 -4.45 7.16
C CYS A 130 0.03 -5.48 6.90
N ALA A 131 -0.15 -6.73 7.32
CA ALA A 131 0.91 -7.75 7.32
C ALA A 131 1.64 -7.90 5.97
N THR A 132 0.93 -7.72 4.86
CA THR A 132 1.45 -7.95 3.49
C THR A 132 1.27 -6.74 2.57
N GLY A 133 1.09 -5.53 3.11
CA GLY A 133 0.85 -4.35 2.30
C GLY A 133 0.40 -3.12 3.09
N SER A 134 -0.35 -2.25 2.43
CA SER A 134 -1.01 -1.09 3.04
C SER A 134 -2.47 -1.04 2.64
N ILE A 135 -3.32 -0.64 3.58
CA ILE A 135 -4.68 -0.20 3.30
C ILE A 135 -4.61 1.29 3.02
N LEU A 136 -5.21 1.72 1.92
CA LEU A 136 -5.36 3.11 1.51
C LEU A 136 -6.82 3.48 1.62
N ALA A 137 -7.08 4.68 2.14
CA ALA A 137 -8.38 5.33 2.06
C ALA A 137 -8.22 6.73 1.47
N TRP A 138 -9.20 7.17 0.68
CA TRP A 138 -9.19 8.49 0.06
C TRP A 138 -10.60 9.04 -0.12
N GLN A 139 -10.70 10.36 -0.21
CA GLN A 139 -11.91 11.03 -0.64
C GLN A 139 -11.93 11.09 -2.17
N ALA A 140 -13.07 10.79 -2.80
CA ALA A 140 -13.30 10.98 -4.22
C ALA A 140 -14.69 11.54 -4.50
N ASN A 141 -14.86 12.20 -5.66
CA ASN A 141 -16.16 12.68 -6.10
C ASN A 141 -16.84 11.64 -7.00
N ALA A 142 -17.83 10.94 -6.46
CA ALA A 142 -18.60 9.93 -7.17
C ALA A 142 -20.00 10.46 -7.48
N GLY A 143 -20.15 11.12 -8.63
CA GLY A 143 -21.47 11.52 -9.12
C GLY A 143 -22.05 12.79 -8.49
N GLY A 144 -21.20 13.73 -8.05
CA GLY A 144 -21.62 15.06 -7.58
C GLY A 144 -21.50 15.30 -6.08
N ALA A 145 -21.21 14.24 -5.31
CA ALA A 145 -20.89 14.32 -3.89
C ALA A 145 -19.52 13.67 -3.61
N SER A 146 -18.88 14.14 -2.53
CA SER A 146 -17.68 13.48 -2.02
C SER A 146 -18.06 12.24 -1.22
N ASP A 147 -17.35 11.15 -1.45
CA ASP A 147 -17.48 9.91 -0.69
C ASP A 147 -16.08 9.34 -0.35
N ILE A 148 -16.03 8.34 0.52
CA ILE A 148 -14.81 7.70 1.01
C ILE A 148 -14.66 6.33 0.36
N PHE A 149 -13.48 6.10 -0.21
CA PHE A 149 -13.12 4.86 -0.87
C PHE A 149 -11.89 4.27 -0.22
N ALA A 150 -11.74 2.95 -0.32
CA ALA A 150 -10.57 2.26 0.18
C ALA A 150 -10.16 1.10 -0.73
N ALA A 151 -8.86 0.81 -0.74
CA ALA A 151 -8.29 -0.36 -1.39
C ALA A 151 -7.06 -0.82 -0.61
N ARG A 152 -6.71 -2.09 -0.72
CA ARG A 152 -5.41 -2.59 -0.27
C ARG A 152 -4.46 -2.65 -1.45
N ILE A 153 -3.22 -2.28 -1.20
CA ILE A 153 -2.10 -2.54 -2.09
C ILE A 153 -1.11 -3.47 -1.39
N ASN A 154 -0.84 -4.60 -2.02
CA ASN A 154 0.12 -5.59 -1.50
C ASN A 154 1.56 -5.11 -1.70
N SER A 155 2.50 -5.74 -1.00
CA SER A 155 3.93 -5.47 -1.17
C SER A 155 4.47 -5.83 -2.56
N ASP A 156 3.78 -6.70 -3.29
CA ASP A 156 4.09 -7.09 -4.68
C ASP A 156 3.42 -6.17 -5.73
N GLY A 157 2.63 -5.18 -5.30
CA GLY A 157 1.94 -4.24 -6.19
C GLY A 157 0.60 -4.72 -6.72
N VAL A 158 0.10 -5.88 -6.26
CA VAL A 158 -1.25 -6.33 -6.56
C VAL A 158 -2.26 -5.56 -5.71
N VAL A 159 -3.29 -5.03 -6.36
CA VAL A 159 -4.41 -4.37 -5.70
C VAL A 159 -5.40 -5.44 -5.28
N GLY A 160 -5.85 -5.37 -4.03
CA GLY A 160 -6.87 -6.27 -3.51
C GLY A 160 -7.86 -5.52 -2.65
N ASN A 161 -8.88 -6.24 -2.21
CA ASN A 161 -9.75 -5.75 -1.16
C ASN A 161 -8.92 -5.55 0.13
N PRO A 162 -9.32 -4.62 1.02
CA PRO A 162 -8.80 -4.57 2.39
C PRO A 162 -8.66 -5.99 2.94
N PRO A 163 -7.56 -6.30 3.67
CA PRO A 163 -7.49 -7.60 4.29
C PRO A 163 -8.72 -7.71 5.17
N VAL A 164 -9.65 -8.60 4.79
CA VAL A 164 -10.63 -9.11 5.75
C VAL A 164 -9.77 -9.56 6.92
N PRO A 165 -10.04 -9.13 8.16
CA PRO A 165 -9.39 -9.67 9.34
C PRO A 165 -9.26 -11.17 9.11
N VAL A 166 -8.02 -11.64 8.96
CA VAL A 166 -7.81 -13.02 8.55
C VAL A 166 -8.33 -13.83 9.73
N CYS A 167 -9.54 -14.36 9.60
CA CYS A 167 -9.95 -15.51 10.36
C CYS A 167 -9.07 -16.63 9.85
N ILE A 168 -7.84 -16.67 10.34
CA ILE A 168 -6.90 -17.75 10.06
C ILE A 168 -7.54 -19.10 10.42
N ALA A 169 -8.52 -19.07 11.32
CA ALA A 169 -9.33 -20.20 11.75
C ALA A 169 -10.62 -20.42 10.95
N ASP A 170 -10.98 -19.58 9.98
CA ASP A 170 -12.07 -19.84 9.02
C ASP A 170 -11.45 -20.63 7.85
N LEU A 171 -11.44 -21.95 8.02
CA LEU A 171 -10.74 -22.89 7.15
C LEU A 171 -11.55 -23.27 5.91
N ASN A 172 -12.86 -23.05 5.94
CA ASN A 172 -13.74 -23.28 4.80
C ASN A 172 -14.08 -21.98 4.02
N HIS A 173 -13.65 -20.82 4.53
CA HIS A 173 -13.87 -19.48 3.99
C HIS A 173 -15.35 -19.09 3.88
N ASP A 174 -16.18 -19.50 4.85
CA ASP A 174 -17.61 -19.16 4.90
C ASP A 174 -17.91 -17.86 5.68
N GLY A 175 -16.89 -17.25 6.28
CA GLY A 175 -16.98 -16.01 7.06
C GLY A 175 -17.31 -16.21 8.53
N VAL A 176 -17.37 -17.46 9.04
CA VAL A 176 -17.69 -17.78 10.43
C VAL A 176 -16.83 -18.93 10.94
N VAL A 177 -15.98 -18.68 11.94
CA VAL A 177 -15.23 -19.74 12.63
C VAL A 177 -16.19 -20.55 13.51
N ASN A 178 -16.49 -21.78 13.10
CA ASN A 178 -17.45 -22.64 13.77
C ASN A 178 -17.04 -24.13 13.78
N GLY A 179 -18.00 -25.01 14.07
CA GLY A 179 -17.77 -26.46 14.13
C GLY A 179 -17.28 -27.06 12.81
N ALA A 180 -17.59 -26.46 11.67
CA ALA A 180 -17.07 -26.87 10.37
C ALA A 180 -15.55 -26.71 10.29
N ASP A 181 -15.03 -25.56 10.70
CA ASP A 181 -13.59 -25.28 10.72
C ASP A 181 -12.86 -26.15 11.73
N LEU A 182 -13.46 -26.35 12.91
CA LEU A 182 -12.93 -27.28 13.91
C LEU A 182 -12.80 -28.70 13.33
N GLY A 183 -13.79 -29.14 12.55
CA GLY A 183 -13.72 -30.42 11.84
C GLY A 183 -12.53 -30.49 10.89
N ILE A 184 -12.25 -29.40 10.15
CA ILE A 184 -11.11 -29.31 9.23
C ILE A 184 -9.77 -29.33 10.00
N LEU A 185 -9.67 -28.58 11.09
CA LEU A 185 -8.45 -28.54 11.92
C LEU A 185 -8.16 -29.92 12.53
N LEU A 186 -9.15 -30.57 13.10
CA LEU A 186 -8.99 -31.91 13.69
C LEU A 186 -8.67 -32.98 12.64
N ALA A 187 -9.17 -32.84 11.42
CA ALA A 187 -8.81 -33.73 10.31
C ALA A 187 -7.33 -33.59 9.89
N ALA A 188 -6.71 -32.44 10.15
CA ALA A 188 -5.32 -32.17 9.87
C ALA A 188 -4.37 -32.43 11.07
N TRP A 189 -4.88 -32.96 12.19
CA TRP A 189 -4.12 -33.10 13.44
C TRP A 189 -2.83 -33.91 13.29
N GLY A 190 -1.72 -33.36 13.79
CA GLY A 190 -0.39 -33.97 13.74
C GLY A 190 0.59 -33.19 12.86
N ALA A 191 1.72 -33.81 12.55
CA ALA A 191 2.79 -33.18 11.78
C ALA A 191 2.37 -32.94 10.33
N CYS A 192 2.67 -31.75 9.81
CA CYS A 192 2.35 -31.41 8.43
C CYS A 192 3.27 -32.17 7.46
N SER A 193 2.67 -32.89 6.51
CA SER A 193 3.41 -33.58 5.43
C SER A 193 3.90 -32.62 4.35
N SER A 194 3.33 -31.42 4.27
CA SER A 194 3.65 -30.36 3.30
C SER A 194 3.17 -29.00 3.82
N SER A 195 3.87 -27.92 3.46
CA SER A 195 3.49 -26.54 3.78
C SER A 195 3.00 -25.80 2.52
N PRO A 196 1.90 -25.03 2.57
CA PRO A 196 1.07 -24.76 3.76
C PRO A 196 0.14 -25.92 4.12
N CYS A 197 -0.12 -26.11 5.42
CA CYS A 197 -1.10 -27.07 5.93
C CYS A 197 -2.32 -26.36 6.53
N THR A 198 -3.51 -26.85 6.18
CA THR A 198 -4.79 -26.17 6.39
C THR A 198 -5.15 -25.93 7.86
N GLY A 199 -4.53 -26.64 8.82
CA GLY A 199 -4.81 -26.48 10.25
C GLY A 199 -3.68 -25.85 11.07
N ASP A 200 -2.54 -25.52 10.45
CA ASP A 200 -1.37 -24.96 11.15
C ASP A 200 -1.46 -23.44 11.14
N LEU A 201 -2.10 -22.92 12.18
CA LEU A 201 -2.47 -21.52 12.32
C LEU A 201 -1.29 -20.67 12.85
N ASN A 202 -0.33 -21.29 13.53
CA ASN A 202 0.87 -20.63 14.02
C ASN A 202 2.09 -20.81 13.09
N ASN A 203 1.97 -21.62 12.03
CA ASN A 203 3.01 -21.98 11.06
C ASN A 203 4.23 -22.68 11.70
N ASP A 204 4.03 -23.53 12.71
CA ASP A 204 5.10 -24.30 13.37
C ASP A 204 5.37 -25.67 12.72
N GLY A 205 4.57 -26.05 11.73
CA GLY A 205 4.66 -27.30 10.99
C GLY A 205 3.92 -28.48 11.64
N VAL A 206 3.14 -28.26 12.71
CA VAL A 206 2.38 -29.30 13.41
C VAL A 206 1.01 -28.77 13.85
N VAL A 207 -0.07 -29.34 13.33
CA VAL A 207 -1.43 -29.03 13.80
C VAL A 207 -1.68 -29.67 15.16
N ASN A 208 -1.79 -28.86 16.20
CA ASN A 208 -1.92 -29.34 17.57
C ASN A 208 -2.80 -28.43 18.45
N GLY A 209 -2.69 -28.60 19.77
CA GLY A 209 -3.45 -27.82 20.75
C GLY A 209 -3.20 -26.31 20.68
N ALA A 210 -2.04 -25.87 20.19
CA ALA A 210 -1.73 -24.47 19.96
C ALA A 210 -2.65 -23.86 18.87
N ASP A 211 -2.82 -24.56 17.75
CA ASP A 211 -3.70 -24.14 16.65
C ASP A 211 -5.17 -24.19 17.06
N LEU A 212 -5.56 -25.23 17.80
CA LEU A 212 -6.90 -25.29 18.38
C LEU A 212 -7.17 -24.10 19.31
N GLY A 213 -6.18 -23.70 20.12
CA GLY A 213 -6.27 -22.50 20.96
C GLY A 213 -6.48 -21.22 20.16
N ILE A 214 -5.78 -21.07 19.04
CA ILE A 214 -5.95 -19.95 18.11
C ILE A 214 -7.35 -19.95 17.50
N MET A 215 -7.85 -21.12 17.07
CA MET A 215 -9.18 -21.26 16.50
C MET A 215 -10.29 -20.91 17.50
N LEU A 216 -10.22 -21.43 18.72
CA LEU A 216 -11.21 -21.15 19.75
C LEU A 216 -11.21 -19.67 20.18
N ALA A 217 -10.04 -19.01 20.14
CA ALA A 217 -9.94 -17.58 20.37
C ALA A 217 -10.61 -16.74 19.26
N ALA A 218 -10.74 -17.30 18.06
CA ALA A 218 -11.38 -16.67 16.91
C ALA A 218 -12.84 -17.10 16.69
N TRP A 219 -13.45 -17.86 17.63
CA TRP A 219 -14.77 -18.46 17.44
C TRP A 219 -15.88 -17.43 17.19
N GLY A 220 -16.72 -17.70 16.19
CA GLY A 220 -17.84 -16.84 15.78
C GLY A 220 -17.59 -16.14 14.46
N ASN A 221 -18.37 -15.09 14.20
CA ASN A 221 -18.29 -14.36 12.93
C ASN A 221 -16.93 -13.70 12.78
N CYS A 222 -16.39 -13.80 11.57
CA CYS A 222 -15.23 -13.02 11.20
C CYS A 222 -15.58 -11.53 11.26
N PRO A 223 -14.76 -10.70 11.94
CA PRO A 223 -14.94 -9.26 11.86
C PRO A 223 -14.78 -8.87 10.39
N VAL A 224 -15.81 -8.22 9.84
CA VAL A 224 -15.81 -7.63 8.49
C VAL A 224 -15.26 -6.21 8.52
#